data_AF-A0A6G6WG04-F1
#
_entry.id   AF-A0A6G6WG04-F1
#
_cell.length_a   1.000
_cell.length_b   1.000
_cell.length_c   1.000
_cell.angle_alpha   90.00
_cell.angle_beta   90.00
_cell.angle_gamma   90.00
#
_symmetry.space_group_name_H-M   'P 1'
#
loop_
_entity.id
_entity.type
_entity.pdbx_description
1 polymer ?
#
loop_
_entity_poly.entity_id
_entity_poly.type
_entity_poly.pdbx_seq_one_letter_code
_entity_poly.pdbx_strand_id
1 'polypeptide(L)'
;MITFGTDEHERSLAAFWDAYVDAGRPGARYAVRHRRAVRDAVRAVRGLPALDAAPTDAPGGRAVRRVLDARVSYGVPARLLGTAVLEVPADPEDYTTGRRAQTLRRKIRAAEGRGLKPRPVEDPAERRALVAAADRAERTHADASYRVPDPDNDDLLQHDVWLTVDGPDGQPLLLAVAPRDGAFATLRYFRTLGWSDAHSDARYLATAALVTELSRLGVRYLIDTATPPEQTNGLRAFQRMVGFRYARIRLRRRA
;
A
#
# COMPACT_ATOMS: atom_id res chain seq x y z
N MET A 1 8.50 6.43 19.87
CA MET A 1 7.34 5.86 19.14
C MET A 1 6.57 7.03 18.56
N ILE A 2 6.51 7.19 17.24
CA ILE A 2 5.76 8.27 16.60
C ILE A 2 4.31 7.78 16.51
N THR A 3 3.43 8.25 17.38
CA THR A 3 2.04 7.83 17.36
C THR A 3 1.31 8.46 16.18
N PHE A 4 0.87 7.65 15.22
CA PHE A 4 -0.02 8.08 14.14
C PHE A 4 -1.45 8.29 14.69
N GLY A 5 -1.65 9.39 15.42
CA GLY A 5 -2.99 9.90 15.75
C GLY A 5 -3.69 10.39 14.49
N THR A 6 -5.03 10.44 14.48
CA THR A 6 -5.80 11.17 13.47
C THR A 6 -5.57 12.67 13.66
N ASP A 7 -4.43 13.12 13.15
CA ASP A 7 -3.96 14.49 13.17
C ASP A 7 -4.84 15.35 12.24
N GLU A 8 -5.07 16.60 12.63
CA GLU A 8 -5.73 17.60 11.79
C GLU A 8 -5.04 17.75 10.43
N HIS A 9 -3.71 17.64 10.42
CA HIS A 9 -2.92 17.68 9.20
C HIS A 9 -3.20 16.49 8.26
N GLU A 10 -3.35 15.29 8.80
CA GLU A 10 -3.70 14.11 7.98
C GLU A 10 -5.08 14.28 7.35
N ARG A 11 -6.09 14.70 8.14
CA ARG A 11 -7.45 14.92 7.65
C ARG A 11 -7.53 16.03 6.60
N SER A 12 -6.80 17.12 6.81
CA SER A 12 -6.75 18.23 5.85
C SER A 12 -6.12 17.79 4.53
N LEU A 13 -5.02 17.05 4.57
CA LEU A 13 -4.36 16.53 3.37
C LEU A 13 -5.22 15.49 2.65
N ALA A 14 -5.86 14.59 3.40
CA ALA A 14 -6.85 13.64 2.90
C ALA A 14 -7.97 14.35 2.12
N ALA A 15 -8.60 15.37 2.71
CA ALA A 15 -9.67 16.13 2.08
C ALA A 15 -9.21 16.87 0.82
N PHE A 16 -8.01 17.45 0.83
CA PHE A 16 -7.43 18.09 -0.35
C PHE A 16 -7.35 17.11 -1.53
N TRP A 17 -6.85 15.91 -1.26
CA TRP A 17 -6.67 14.94 -2.31
C TRP A 17 -7.98 14.34 -2.82
N ASP A 18 -8.95 14.08 -1.94
CA ASP A 18 -10.27 13.60 -2.33
C ASP A 18 -10.90 14.62 -3.31
N ALA A 19 -10.84 15.92 -2.99
CA ALA A 19 -11.29 17.01 -3.86
C ALA A 19 -10.47 17.17 -5.15
N TYR A 20 -9.16 16.88 -5.12
CA TYR A 20 -8.31 16.92 -6.30
C TYR A 20 -8.70 15.85 -7.31
N VAL A 21 -8.97 14.62 -6.85
CA VAL A 21 -9.40 13.50 -7.69
C VAL A 21 -10.81 13.74 -8.23
N ASP A 22 -11.75 14.18 -7.38
CA ASP A 22 -13.13 14.47 -7.77
C ASP A 22 -13.24 15.57 -8.84
N ALA A 23 -12.30 16.53 -8.84
CA ALA A 23 -12.27 17.57 -9.85
C ALA A 23 -11.90 17.06 -11.26
N GLY A 24 -11.43 15.81 -11.40
CA GLY A 24 -11.14 15.14 -12.67
C GLY A 24 -10.10 15.86 -13.55
N ARG A 25 -9.37 16.83 -12.99
CA ARG A 25 -8.45 17.72 -13.71
C ARG A 25 -7.05 17.56 -13.17
N PRO A 26 -6.15 16.85 -13.88
CA PRO A 26 -4.81 16.66 -13.38
C PRO A 26 -3.99 17.96 -13.40
N GLY A 27 -3.10 18.08 -12.41
CA GLY A 27 -1.90 18.91 -12.46
C GLY A 27 -2.10 20.41 -12.24
N ALA A 28 -1.30 21.20 -12.97
CA ALA A 28 -1.11 22.64 -12.73
C ALA A 28 -2.41 23.45 -12.80
N ARG A 29 -3.38 23.04 -13.63
CA ARG A 29 -4.67 23.73 -13.77
C ARG A 29 -5.49 23.72 -12.48
N TYR A 30 -5.48 22.59 -11.75
CA TYR A 30 -6.13 22.53 -10.44
C TYR A 30 -5.44 23.47 -9.46
N ALA A 31 -4.10 23.44 -9.42
CA ALA A 31 -3.31 24.24 -8.49
C ALA A 31 -3.49 25.75 -8.69
N VAL A 32 -3.56 26.21 -9.94
CA VAL A 32 -3.77 27.64 -10.25
C VAL A 32 -5.16 28.12 -9.82
N ARG A 33 -6.18 27.27 -9.91
CA ARG A 33 -7.56 27.60 -9.53
C ARG A 33 -7.82 27.47 -8.03
N HIS A 34 -7.13 26.56 -7.35
CA HIS A 34 -7.35 26.23 -5.94
C HIS A 34 -6.14 26.59 -5.08
N ARG A 35 -5.55 27.77 -5.28
CA ARG A 35 -4.30 28.19 -4.61
C ARG A 35 -4.36 28.10 -3.08
N ARG A 36 -5.52 28.44 -2.49
CA ARG A 36 -5.73 28.32 -1.03
C ARG A 36 -5.65 26.86 -0.58
N ALA A 37 -6.38 25.97 -1.24
CA ALA A 37 -6.37 24.53 -0.95
C ALA A 37 -4.96 23.93 -1.11
N VAL A 38 -4.22 24.32 -2.15
CA VAL A 38 -2.82 23.89 -2.33
C VAL A 38 -1.93 24.40 -1.20
N ARG A 39 -2.03 25.67 -0.81
CA ARG A 39 -1.25 26.23 0.30
C ARG A 39 -1.54 25.50 1.61
N ASP A 40 -2.81 25.20 1.86
CA ASP A 40 -3.24 24.52 3.07
C ASP A 40 -2.80 23.04 3.06
N ALA A 41 -2.83 22.37 1.89
CA ALA A 41 -2.23 21.04 1.71
C ALA A 41 -0.71 21.04 1.94
N VAL A 42 0.02 22.05 1.45
CA VAL A 42 1.46 22.19 1.71
C VAL A 42 1.74 22.36 3.21
N ARG A 43 0.92 23.14 3.92
CA ARG A 43 1.02 23.28 5.38
C ARG A 43 0.73 21.95 6.08
N ALA A 44 -0.32 21.26 5.66
CA ALA A 44 -0.68 19.94 6.18
C ALA A 44 0.48 18.94 6.01
N VAL A 45 1.07 18.85 4.83
CA VAL A 45 2.25 17.99 4.59
C VAL A 45 3.39 18.34 5.53
N ARG A 46 3.71 19.62 5.73
CA ARG A 46 4.79 20.05 6.63
C ARG A 46 4.52 19.66 8.10
N GLY A 47 3.26 19.61 8.49
CA GLY A 47 2.81 19.17 9.81
C GLY A 47 2.81 17.65 10.02
N LEU A 48 2.87 16.86 8.95
CA LEU A 48 2.87 15.39 9.06
C LEU A 48 4.10 14.85 9.83
N PRO A 49 3.94 13.69 10.51
CA PRO A 49 5.05 12.97 11.11
C PRO A 49 6.13 12.69 10.07
N ALA A 50 7.40 12.84 10.48
CA ALA A 50 8.54 12.60 9.62
C ALA A 50 9.21 11.27 10.00
N LEU A 51 9.39 10.41 9.00
CA LEU A 51 10.12 9.16 9.10
C LEU A 51 11.44 9.28 8.36
N ASP A 52 12.51 8.78 8.96
CA ASP A 52 13.83 8.76 8.34
C ASP A 52 14.06 7.39 7.69
N ALA A 53 14.28 7.39 6.38
CA ALA A 53 14.60 6.20 5.60
C ALA A 53 16.06 6.29 5.11
N ALA A 54 16.80 5.20 5.25
CA ALA A 54 18.14 5.05 4.71
C ALA A 54 18.24 3.74 3.91
N PRO A 55 17.63 3.69 2.70
CA PRO A 55 17.55 2.44 1.96
C PRO A 55 18.94 1.91 1.56
N THR A 56 19.19 0.63 1.77
CA THR A 56 20.42 -0.07 1.38
C THR A 56 20.45 -0.36 -0.13
N ASP A 57 21.58 -0.89 -0.62
CA ASP A 57 21.72 -1.30 -2.02
C ASP A 57 21.28 -2.75 -2.26
N ALA A 58 20.77 -3.46 -1.24
CA ALA A 58 20.16 -4.78 -1.40
C ALA A 58 18.86 -4.68 -2.25
N PRO A 59 18.35 -5.79 -2.81
CA PRO A 59 17.13 -5.76 -3.65
C PRO A 59 15.95 -5.02 -3.02
N GLY A 60 15.67 -5.26 -1.74
CA GLY A 60 14.60 -4.56 -1.01
C GLY A 60 14.88 -3.07 -0.78
N GLY A 61 16.13 -2.69 -0.49
CA GLY A 61 16.53 -1.29 -0.34
C GLY A 61 16.41 -0.51 -1.66
N ARG A 62 16.74 -1.15 -2.79
CA ARG A 62 16.50 -0.57 -4.12
C ARG A 62 15.01 -0.40 -4.42
N ALA A 63 14.16 -1.34 -4.02
CA ALA A 63 12.71 -1.23 -4.17
C ALA A 63 12.12 -0.10 -3.30
N VAL A 64 12.53 0.00 -2.03
CA VAL A 64 12.17 1.12 -1.14
C VAL A 64 12.63 2.45 -1.76
N ARG A 65 13.88 2.55 -2.20
CA ARG A 65 14.40 3.76 -2.83
C ARG A 65 13.61 4.15 -4.08
N ARG A 66 13.26 3.19 -4.93
CA ARG A 66 12.47 3.42 -6.15
C ARG A 66 11.13 4.10 -5.82
N VAL A 67 10.43 3.65 -4.79
CA VAL A 67 9.17 4.26 -4.36
C VAL A 67 9.40 5.68 -3.80
N LEU A 68 10.45 5.86 -3.01
CA LEU A 68 10.74 7.16 -2.39
C LEU A 68 11.27 8.21 -3.38
N ASP A 69 11.93 7.78 -4.45
CA ASP A 69 12.42 8.63 -5.55
C ASP A 69 11.44 8.80 -6.70
N ALA A 70 10.29 8.10 -6.66
CA ALA A 70 9.21 8.28 -7.62
C ALA A 70 8.82 9.76 -7.72
N ARG A 71 8.54 10.19 -8.95
CA ARG A 71 8.09 11.56 -9.26
C ARG A 71 6.70 11.49 -9.85
N VAL A 72 5.85 12.42 -9.42
CA VAL A 72 4.54 12.59 -10.05
C VAL A 72 4.69 13.30 -11.40
N SER A 73 3.62 13.36 -12.20
CA SER A 73 3.61 13.82 -13.60
C SER A 73 4.21 15.22 -13.87
N TYR A 74 4.42 16.05 -12.85
CA TYR A 74 5.04 17.37 -12.93
C TYR A 74 6.43 17.44 -12.29
N GLY A 75 7.10 16.29 -12.13
CA GLY A 75 8.51 16.18 -11.71
C GLY A 75 8.77 16.33 -10.21
N VAL A 76 7.75 16.60 -9.40
CA VAL A 76 7.90 16.70 -7.94
C VAL A 76 8.10 15.31 -7.33
N PRO A 77 9.09 15.11 -6.45
CA PRO A 77 9.24 13.85 -5.73
C PRO A 77 7.99 13.52 -4.91
N ALA A 78 7.41 12.34 -5.13
CA ALA A 78 6.15 11.92 -4.54
C ALA A 78 6.18 11.92 -3.00
N ARG A 79 7.34 11.59 -2.40
CA ARG A 79 7.55 11.65 -0.95
C ARG A 79 7.31 13.03 -0.31
N LEU A 80 7.34 14.11 -1.12
CA LEU A 80 7.07 15.47 -0.67
C LEU A 80 5.58 15.81 -0.65
N LEU A 81 4.71 14.90 -1.07
CA LEU A 81 3.26 15.09 -1.16
C LEU A 81 2.48 14.40 -0.03
N GLY A 82 3.20 13.75 0.89
CA GLY A 82 2.65 12.87 1.91
C GLY A 82 2.57 11.43 1.40
N THR A 83 3.42 10.55 1.91
CA THR A 83 3.44 9.14 1.54
C THR A 83 2.43 8.38 2.40
N ALA A 84 1.63 7.50 1.78
CA ALA A 84 0.77 6.59 2.53
C ALA A 84 1.63 5.50 3.18
N VAL A 85 1.62 5.46 4.52
CA VAL A 85 2.39 4.54 5.35
C VAL A 85 1.45 3.84 6.32
N LEU A 86 1.57 2.52 6.40
CA LEU A 86 0.98 1.71 7.45
C LEU A 86 2.05 1.45 8.51
N GLU A 87 1.77 1.87 9.75
CA GLU A 87 2.60 1.51 10.90
C GLU A 87 2.41 0.01 11.19
N VAL A 88 3.52 -0.71 11.26
CA VAL A 88 3.57 -2.13 11.61
C VAL A 88 3.97 -2.21 13.08
N PRO A 89 3.05 -2.65 13.98
CA PRO A 89 3.35 -2.72 15.39
C PRO A 89 4.41 -3.77 15.69
N ALA A 90 5.10 -3.61 16.83
CA ALA A 90 6.09 -4.60 17.29
C ALA A 90 5.42 -5.92 17.69
N ASP A 91 4.22 -5.85 18.26
CA ASP A 91 3.34 -6.99 18.48
C ASP A 91 2.26 -7.00 17.39
N PRO A 92 2.13 -8.07 16.59
CA PRO A 92 1.13 -8.13 15.54
C PRO A 92 -0.32 -8.08 16.06
N GLU A 93 -0.59 -8.49 17.30
CA GLU A 93 -1.95 -8.46 17.88
C GLU A 93 -2.46 -7.03 18.07
N ASP A 94 -1.56 -6.07 18.28
CA ASP A 94 -1.91 -4.66 18.43
C ASP A 94 -2.58 -4.08 17.16
N TYR A 95 -2.26 -4.62 15.98
CA TYR A 95 -2.79 -4.12 14.71
C TYR A 95 -4.31 -4.26 14.63
N THR A 96 -4.84 -5.36 15.15
CA THR A 96 -6.27 -5.65 15.08
C THR A 96 -7.01 -5.24 16.35
N THR A 97 -6.33 -4.61 17.32
CA THR A 97 -6.89 -4.26 18.63
C THR A 97 -7.52 -2.86 18.65
N GLY A 98 -8.43 -2.62 19.59
CA GLY A 98 -9.07 -1.31 19.81
C GLY A 98 -10.29 -1.02 18.93
N ARG A 99 -10.87 0.19 19.09
CA ARG A 99 -12.12 0.60 18.42
C ARG A 99 -11.93 0.84 16.91
N ARG A 100 -10.77 1.39 16.51
CA ARG A 100 -10.48 1.72 15.10
C ARG A 100 -10.40 0.48 14.21
N ALA A 101 -10.00 -0.66 14.76
CA ALA A 101 -9.92 -1.93 14.04
C ALA A 101 -11.25 -2.70 13.94
N GLN A 102 -12.37 -2.19 14.48
CA GLN A 102 -13.64 -2.93 14.51
C GLN A 102 -14.13 -3.35 13.11
N THR A 103 -14.11 -2.43 12.15
CA THR A 103 -14.51 -2.72 10.77
C THR A 103 -13.58 -3.73 10.11
N LEU A 104 -12.27 -3.56 10.32
CA LEU A 104 -11.25 -4.49 9.83
C LEU A 104 -11.49 -5.91 10.38
N ARG A 105 -11.65 -6.05 11.70
CA ARG A 105 -11.97 -7.33 12.34
C ARG A 105 -13.25 -7.96 11.78
N ARG A 106 -14.29 -7.16 11.54
CA ARG A 106 -15.54 -7.66 10.92
C ARG A 106 -15.28 -8.20 9.52
N LYS A 107 -14.47 -7.51 8.72
CA LYS A 107 -14.10 -7.94 7.36
C LYS A 107 -13.21 -9.18 7.34
N ILE A 108 -12.25 -9.27 8.27
CA ILE A 108 -11.43 -10.47 8.49
C ILE A 108 -12.32 -11.67 8.82
N ARG A 109 -13.21 -11.54 9.81
CA ARG A 109 -14.13 -12.63 10.19
C ARG A 109 -15.08 -13.04 9.04
N ALA A 110 -15.50 -12.09 8.23
CA ALA A 110 -16.31 -12.38 7.05
C ALA A 110 -15.51 -13.18 5.99
N ALA A 111 -14.24 -12.84 5.78
CA ALA A 111 -13.33 -13.59 4.91
C ALA A 111 -13.09 -15.01 5.45
N GLU A 112 -12.75 -15.14 6.73
CA GLU A 112 -12.54 -16.43 7.40
C GLU A 112 -13.80 -17.30 7.40
N GLY A 113 -14.97 -16.71 7.63
CA GLY A 113 -16.26 -17.40 7.57
C GLY A 113 -16.61 -17.92 6.17
N ARG A 114 -15.97 -17.40 5.12
CA ARG A 114 -16.05 -17.92 3.74
C ARG A 114 -14.97 -18.97 3.44
N GLY A 115 -14.17 -19.35 4.42
CA GLY A 115 -13.08 -20.32 4.28
C GLY A 115 -11.80 -19.75 3.67
N LEU A 116 -11.66 -18.42 3.58
CA LEU A 116 -10.44 -17.81 3.06
C LEU A 116 -9.29 -17.97 4.06
N LYS A 117 -8.07 -18.24 3.56
CA LYS A 117 -6.88 -18.46 4.41
C LYS A 117 -5.67 -17.73 3.85
N PRO A 118 -4.96 -16.92 4.65
CA PRO A 118 -3.68 -16.39 4.24
C PRO A 118 -2.59 -17.46 4.37
N ARG A 119 -1.59 -17.42 3.49
CA ARG A 119 -0.46 -18.34 3.53
C ARG A 119 0.83 -17.69 3.00
N PRO A 120 1.98 -17.86 3.68
CA PRO A 120 3.26 -17.46 3.12
C PRO A 120 3.66 -18.36 1.95
N VAL A 121 4.32 -17.79 0.94
CA VAL A 121 4.79 -18.56 -0.23
C VAL A 121 6.31 -18.63 -0.23
N GLU A 122 6.84 -19.81 0.06
CA GLU A 122 8.28 -20.06 0.15
C GLU A 122 8.83 -20.78 -1.08
N ASP A 123 8.02 -21.63 -1.74
CA ASP A 123 8.45 -22.41 -2.89
C ASP A 123 8.70 -21.52 -4.13
N PRO A 124 9.92 -21.49 -4.69
CA PRO A 124 10.22 -20.75 -5.91
C PRO A 124 9.40 -21.18 -7.12
N ALA A 125 9.02 -22.46 -7.22
CA ALA A 125 8.19 -22.94 -8.34
C ALA A 125 6.76 -22.37 -8.22
N GLU A 126 6.19 -22.40 -7.02
CA GLU A 126 4.91 -21.75 -6.71
C GLU A 126 4.94 -20.24 -6.99
N ARG A 127 6.00 -19.52 -6.59
CA ARG A 127 6.16 -18.09 -6.88
C ARG A 127 6.09 -17.79 -8.38
N ARG A 128 6.76 -18.58 -9.22
CA ARG A 128 6.68 -18.42 -10.69
C ARG A 128 5.26 -18.67 -11.22
N ALA A 129 4.56 -19.67 -10.69
CA ALA A 129 3.17 -19.92 -11.05
C ALA A 129 2.25 -18.74 -10.67
N LEU A 130 2.49 -18.12 -9.51
CA LEU A 130 1.75 -16.95 -9.05
C LEU A 130 2.04 -15.69 -9.87
N VAL A 131 3.29 -15.47 -10.32
CA VAL A 131 3.62 -14.39 -11.28
C VAL A 131 2.82 -14.59 -12.57
N ALA A 132 2.84 -15.80 -13.14
CA ALA A 132 2.07 -16.10 -14.35
C ALA A 132 0.55 -15.93 -14.15
N ALA A 133 0.03 -16.18 -12.94
CA ALA A 133 -1.37 -15.92 -12.59
C ALA A 133 -1.67 -14.42 -12.46
N ALA A 134 -0.75 -13.65 -11.85
CA ALA A 134 -0.83 -12.20 -11.75
C ALA A 134 -0.86 -11.55 -13.13
N ASP A 135 0.08 -11.88 -14.02
CA ASP A 135 0.13 -11.36 -15.38
C ASP A 135 -1.14 -11.66 -16.17
N ARG A 136 -1.68 -12.87 -16.02
CA ARG A 136 -2.96 -13.23 -16.62
C ARG A 136 -4.10 -12.36 -16.08
N ALA A 137 -4.20 -12.19 -14.77
CA ALA A 137 -5.24 -11.40 -14.13
C ALA A 137 -5.19 -9.92 -14.55
N GLU A 138 -3.99 -9.34 -14.67
CA GLU A 138 -3.80 -7.96 -15.14
C GLU A 138 -4.18 -7.81 -16.61
N ARG A 139 -3.85 -8.79 -17.46
CA ARG A 139 -4.21 -8.77 -18.88
C ARG A 139 -5.72 -8.92 -19.10
N THR A 140 -6.38 -9.76 -18.30
CA THR A 140 -7.80 -10.10 -18.46
C THR A 140 -8.70 -9.39 -17.46
N HIS A 141 -8.28 -8.23 -16.92
CA HIS A 141 -9.08 -7.48 -15.96
C HIS A 141 -10.48 -7.17 -16.52
N ALA A 142 -11.54 -7.33 -15.71
CA ALA A 142 -12.92 -7.15 -16.19
C ALA A 142 -13.14 -5.73 -16.74
N ASP A 143 -12.74 -4.72 -15.96
CA ASP A 143 -12.69 -3.32 -16.37
C ASP A 143 -11.45 -3.05 -17.25
N ALA A 144 -11.70 -2.52 -18.45
CA ALA A 144 -10.67 -2.23 -19.46
C ALA A 144 -9.66 -1.16 -19.01
N SER A 145 -10.04 -0.25 -18.12
CA SER A 145 -9.15 0.82 -17.62
C SER A 145 -8.01 0.29 -16.74
N TYR A 146 -8.16 -0.92 -16.20
CA TYR A 146 -7.14 -1.59 -15.39
C TYR A 146 -6.38 -2.69 -16.15
N ARG A 147 -6.71 -2.94 -17.42
CA ARG A 147 -6.00 -3.94 -18.22
C ARG A 147 -4.61 -3.44 -18.57
N VAL A 148 -3.62 -4.31 -18.37
CA VAL A 148 -2.25 -4.11 -18.85
C VAL A 148 -2.04 -5.07 -20.02
N PRO A 149 -1.79 -4.61 -21.26
CA PRO A 149 -1.63 -5.51 -22.41
C PRO A 149 -0.48 -6.50 -22.24
N ASP A 150 0.67 -5.98 -21.83
CA ASP A 150 1.92 -6.72 -21.65
C ASP A 150 2.42 -6.54 -20.20
N PRO A 151 1.73 -7.16 -19.21
CA PRO A 151 2.19 -7.11 -17.83
C PRO A 151 3.49 -7.90 -17.70
N ASP A 152 4.44 -7.34 -16.97
CA ASP A 152 5.70 -7.96 -16.60
C ASP A 152 5.90 -7.79 -15.09
N ASN A 153 5.68 -8.88 -14.37
CA ASN A 153 5.86 -8.97 -12.93
C ASN A 153 7.04 -9.89 -12.55
N ASP A 154 8.00 -10.12 -13.46
CA ASP A 154 9.17 -10.98 -13.17
C ASP A 154 10.07 -10.40 -12.07
N ASP A 155 10.06 -9.07 -11.88
CA ASP A 155 10.81 -8.42 -10.81
C ASP A 155 10.35 -8.88 -9.42
N LEU A 156 9.11 -9.35 -9.27
CA LEU A 156 8.58 -9.85 -8.00
C LEU A 156 9.43 -10.99 -7.42
N LEU A 157 9.98 -11.85 -8.30
CA LEU A 157 10.78 -13.03 -7.91
C LEU A 157 12.06 -12.65 -7.13
N GLN A 158 12.47 -11.39 -7.17
CA GLN A 158 13.65 -10.87 -6.47
C GLN A 158 13.36 -10.46 -5.01
N HIS A 159 12.13 -10.66 -4.53
CA HIS A 159 11.65 -10.17 -3.23
C HIS A 159 11.35 -11.30 -2.26
N ASP A 160 11.44 -10.97 -0.97
CA ASP A 160 11.52 -11.96 0.11
C ASP A 160 10.18 -12.21 0.82
N VAL A 161 9.31 -11.21 0.94
CA VAL A 161 7.98 -11.38 1.55
C VAL A 161 6.94 -11.67 0.48
N TRP A 162 6.38 -12.87 0.53
CA TRP A 162 5.32 -13.35 -0.36
C TRP A 162 4.18 -13.94 0.45
N LEU A 163 2.96 -13.53 0.15
CA LEU A 163 1.77 -14.01 0.80
C LEU A 163 0.63 -14.15 -0.22
N THR A 164 -0.14 -15.23 -0.12
CA THR A 164 -1.41 -15.36 -0.82
C THR A 164 -2.56 -15.38 0.17
N VAL A 165 -3.76 -15.07 -0.33
CA VAL A 165 -5.00 -15.47 0.32
C VAL A 165 -5.70 -16.44 -0.60
N ASP A 166 -5.85 -17.67 -0.12
CA ASP A 166 -6.40 -18.79 -0.88
C ASP A 166 -7.89 -18.96 -0.55
N GLY A 167 -8.66 -19.38 -1.54
CA GLY A 167 -10.05 -19.78 -1.41
C GLY A 167 -10.20 -21.14 -0.71
N PRO A 168 -11.45 -21.55 -0.41
CA PRO A 168 -11.72 -22.85 0.21
C PRO A 168 -11.31 -24.04 -0.66
N ASP A 169 -11.20 -23.83 -1.98
CA ASP A 169 -10.73 -24.77 -2.99
C ASP A 169 -9.20 -24.73 -3.22
N GLY A 170 -8.48 -23.92 -2.45
CA GLY A 170 -7.04 -23.72 -2.58
C GLY A 170 -6.63 -22.80 -3.73
N GLN A 171 -7.58 -22.18 -4.44
CA GLN A 171 -7.24 -21.24 -5.51
C GLN A 171 -6.76 -19.90 -4.93
N PRO A 172 -5.64 -19.33 -5.42
CA PRO A 172 -5.16 -18.05 -4.92
C PRO A 172 -6.08 -16.91 -5.39
N LEU A 173 -6.68 -16.19 -4.44
CA LEU A 173 -7.57 -15.06 -4.72
C LEU A 173 -6.83 -13.71 -4.70
N LEU A 174 -5.72 -13.63 -3.98
CA LEU A 174 -4.92 -12.42 -3.86
C LEU A 174 -3.45 -12.79 -3.72
N LEU A 175 -2.60 -12.00 -4.37
CA LEU A 175 -1.15 -12.05 -4.21
C LEU A 175 -0.65 -10.74 -3.59
N ALA A 176 0.19 -10.88 -2.56
CA ALA A 176 0.90 -9.80 -1.91
C ALA A 176 2.41 -10.07 -1.93
N VAL A 177 3.19 -9.12 -2.46
CA VAL A 177 4.66 -9.16 -2.48
C VAL A 177 5.18 -7.84 -1.91
N ALA A 178 6.01 -7.94 -0.87
CA ALA A 178 6.50 -6.78 -0.13
C ALA A 178 8.04 -6.82 0.05
N PRO A 179 8.82 -6.17 -0.83
CA PRO A 179 10.25 -5.98 -0.58
C PRO A 179 10.46 -5.23 0.74
N ARG A 180 11.40 -5.71 1.56
CA ARG A 180 11.78 -5.06 2.82
C ARG A 180 13.24 -4.62 2.87
N ASP A 181 13.51 -3.64 3.70
CA ASP A 181 14.84 -3.13 4.00
C ASP A 181 14.88 -2.52 5.40
N GLY A 182 15.45 -3.27 6.35
CA GLY A 182 15.44 -2.91 7.76
C GLY A 182 14.01 -2.69 8.29
N ALA A 183 13.74 -1.50 8.81
CA ALA A 183 12.44 -1.12 9.38
C ALA A 183 11.37 -0.76 8.33
N PHE A 184 11.72 -0.74 7.03
CA PHE A 184 10.80 -0.34 5.96
C PHE A 184 10.46 -1.52 5.06
N ALA A 185 9.24 -1.53 4.54
CA ALA A 185 8.84 -2.35 3.40
C ALA A 185 8.00 -1.53 2.43
N THR A 186 7.90 -1.99 1.18
CA THR A 186 7.00 -1.41 0.17
C THR A 186 5.98 -2.42 -0.28
N LEU A 187 4.77 -1.99 -0.59
CA LEU A 187 3.71 -2.84 -1.13
C LEU A 187 3.85 -2.97 -2.66
N ARG A 188 4.89 -3.69 -3.14
CA ARG A 188 5.24 -3.78 -4.57
C ARG A 188 4.13 -4.40 -5.42
N TYR A 189 3.49 -5.44 -4.90
CA TYR A 189 2.33 -6.06 -5.53
C TYR A 189 1.30 -6.39 -4.45
N PHE A 190 0.06 -5.95 -4.63
CA PHE A 190 -1.04 -6.26 -3.74
C PHE A 190 -2.34 -6.19 -4.53
N ARG A 191 -2.68 -7.29 -5.20
CA ARG A 191 -3.81 -7.34 -6.13
C ARG A 191 -4.54 -8.65 -6.02
N THR A 192 -5.86 -8.57 -6.23
CA THR A 192 -6.70 -9.74 -6.38
C THR A 192 -6.46 -10.38 -7.74
N LEU A 193 -6.53 -11.70 -7.81
CA LEU A 193 -6.35 -12.47 -9.05
C LEU A 193 -7.69 -12.73 -9.78
N GLY A 194 -8.72 -11.97 -9.42
CA GLY A 194 -10.07 -12.07 -9.96
C GLY A 194 -11.05 -11.09 -9.29
N TRP A 195 -12.35 -11.26 -9.58
CA TRP A 195 -13.41 -10.30 -9.28
C TRP A 195 -14.60 -11.00 -8.63
N SER A 196 -14.67 -10.97 -7.30
CA SER A 196 -15.86 -11.36 -6.55
C SER A 196 -15.83 -10.73 -5.17
N ASP A 197 -16.90 -10.88 -4.39
CA ASP A 197 -16.91 -10.46 -2.99
C ASP A 197 -15.80 -11.14 -2.19
N ALA A 198 -15.49 -12.41 -2.48
CA ALA A 198 -14.40 -13.13 -1.82
C ALA A 198 -13.03 -12.50 -2.13
N HIS A 199 -12.79 -12.08 -3.37
CA HIS A 199 -11.58 -11.34 -3.74
C HIS A 199 -11.51 -9.98 -3.02
N SER A 200 -12.65 -9.29 -2.90
CA SER A 200 -12.71 -8.03 -2.16
C SER A 200 -12.39 -8.20 -0.68
N ASP A 201 -12.97 -9.22 -0.04
CA ASP A 201 -12.74 -9.53 1.37
C ASP A 201 -11.30 -10.06 1.63
N ALA A 202 -10.71 -10.76 0.66
CA ALA A 202 -9.32 -11.24 0.71
C ALA A 202 -8.30 -10.11 0.97
N ARG A 203 -8.55 -8.89 0.49
CA ARG A 203 -7.67 -7.73 0.74
C ARG A 203 -7.54 -7.39 2.23
N TYR A 204 -8.60 -7.55 3.01
CA TYR A 204 -8.56 -7.25 4.44
C TYR A 204 -7.77 -8.31 5.20
N LEU A 205 -8.02 -9.58 4.88
CA LEU A 205 -7.29 -10.72 5.44
C LEU A 205 -5.81 -10.68 5.09
N ALA A 206 -5.48 -10.40 3.83
CA ALA A 206 -4.13 -10.26 3.34
C ALA A 206 -3.36 -9.13 4.04
N THR A 207 -4.02 -7.99 4.28
CA THR A 207 -3.36 -6.87 4.97
C THR A 207 -2.98 -7.24 6.40
N ALA A 208 -3.90 -7.88 7.14
CA ALA A 208 -3.61 -8.33 8.50
C ALA A 208 -2.50 -9.37 8.56
N ALA A 209 -2.55 -10.38 7.67
CA ALA A 209 -1.52 -11.40 7.60
C ALA A 209 -0.16 -10.82 7.19
N LEU A 210 -0.14 -9.86 6.25
CA LEU A 210 1.08 -9.14 5.86
C LEU A 210 1.65 -8.33 7.03
N VAL A 211 0.82 -7.63 7.80
CA VAL A 211 1.28 -6.91 9.00
C VAL A 211 1.89 -7.86 10.01
N THR A 212 1.27 -9.03 10.24
CA THR A 212 1.82 -10.07 11.12
C THR A 212 3.21 -10.51 10.66
N GLU A 213 3.36 -10.81 9.38
CA GLU A 213 4.63 -11.26 8.82
C GLU A 213 5.71 -10.16 8.85
N LEU A 214 5.35 -8.92 8.49
CA LEU A 214 6.25 -7.78 8.55
C LEU A 214 6.69 -7.46 9.98
N SER A 215 5.78 -7.58 10.96
CA SER A 215 6.08 -7.39 12.38
C SER A 215 7.15 -8.37 12.86
N ARG A 216 6.98 -9.66 12.51
CA ARG A 216 7.94 -10.74 12.78
C ARG A 216 9.32 -10.47 12.16
N LEU A 217 9.35 -9.87 10.97
CA LEU A 217 10.57 -9.50 10.26
C LEU A 217 11.21 -8.18 10.74
N GLY A 218 10.66 -7.56 11.79
CA GLY A 218 11.19 -6.31 12.36
C GLY A 218 10.88 -5.06 11.55
N VAL A 219 10.00 -5.15 10.55
CA VAL A 219 9.52 -3.99 9.80
C VAL A 219 8.59 -3.16 10.70
N ARG A 220 8.64 -1.84 10.55
CA ARG A 220 7.84 -0.87 11.31
C ARG A 220 7.00 0.04 10.42
N TYR A 221 7.33 0.13 9.13
CA TYR A 221 6.62 0.97 8.18
C TYR A 221 6.45 0.25 6.83
N LEU A 222 5.21 -0.02 6.46
CA LEU A 222 4.85 -0.48 5.12
C LEU A 222 4.40 0.72 4.29
N ILE A 223 5.08 0.96 3.17
CA ILE A 223 4.84 2.09 2.27
C ILE A 223 4.01 1.61 1.08
N ASP A 224 2.95 2.33 0.74
CA ASP A 224 2.23 2.10 -0.52
C ASP A 224 3.03 2.66 -1.71
N THR A 225 3.01 1.95 -2.84
CA THR A 225 3.69 2.37 -4.08
C THR A 225 2.93 3.45 -4.85
N ALA A 226 1.60 3.51 -4.71
CA ALA A 226 0.77 4.48 -5.40
C ALA A 226 0.99 5.87 -4.78
N THR A 227 1.44 6.82 -5.60
CA THR A 227 1.59 8.20 -5.17
C THR A 227 0.20 8.80 -4.91
N PRO A 228 0.05 9.80 -4.01
CA PRO A 228 -1.27 10.33 -3.70
C PRO A 228 -2.06 10.71 -4.97
N PRO A 229 -1.54 11.46 -5.95
CA PRO A 229 -2.32 11.81 -7.14
C PRO A 229 -2.83 10.62 -7.98
N GLU A 230 -2.23 9.44 -7.85
CA GLU A 230 -2.62 8.21 -8.56
C GLU A 230 -3.67 7.40 -7.80
N GLN A 231 -3.87 7.67 -6.51
CA GLN A 231 -4.82 6.94 -5.68
C GLN A 231 -6.25 7.39 -5.95
N THR A 232 -7.10 6.45 -6.39
CA THR A 232 -8.56 6.66 -6.45
C THR A 232 -9.14 6.86 -5.06
N ASN A 233 -10.31 7.51 -4.98
CA ASN A 233 -11.01 7.71 -3.69
C ASN A 233 -11.40 6.37 -3.03
N GLY A 234 -11.70 5.34 -3.84
CA GLY A 234 -11.93 3.98 -3.34
C GLY A 234 -10.69 3.37 -2.69
N LEU A 235 -9.51 3.52 -3.31
CA LEU A 235 -8.25 3.04 -2.74
C LEU A 235 -7.90 3.78 -1.43
N ARG A 236 -8.10 5.10 -1.36
CA ARG A 236 -7.89 5.89 -0.14
C ARG A 236 -8.81 5.46 0.99
N ALA A 237 -10.08 5.23 0.69
CA ALA A 237 -11.05 4.74 1.67
C ALA A 237 -10.62 3.37 2.22
N PHE A 238 -10.18 2.45 1.35
CA PHE A 238 -9.63 1.15 1.75
C PHE A 238 -8.38 1.33 2.62
N GLN A 239 -7.37 2.07 2.16
CA GLN A 239 -6.12 2.36 2.88
C GLN A 239 -6.39 2.92 4.28
N ARG A 240 -7.28 3.91 4.41
CA ARG A 240 -7.64 4.49 5.72
C ARG A 240 -8.28 3.44 6.64
N MET A 241 -9.14 2.58 6.09
CA MET A 241 -9.81 1.50 6.81
C MET A 241 -8.81 0.46 7.36
N VAL A 242 -7.79 0.11 6.58
CA VAL A 242 -6.73 -0.81 7.01
C VAL A 242 -5.58 -0.12 7.75
N GLY A 243 -5.67 1.19 8.00
CA GLY A 243 -4.76 1.90 8.91
C GLY A 243 -3.62 2.69 8.26
N PHE A 244 -3.52 2.75 6.93
CA PHE A 244 -2.56 3.65 6.28
C PHE A 244 -2.87 5.12 6.62
N ARG A 245 -1.81 5.89 6.87
CA ARG A 245 -1.85 7.33 7.16
C ARG A 245 -0.77 8.04 6.37
N TYR A 246 -0.91 9.35 6.19
CA TYR A 246 0.14 10.13 5.53
C TYR A 246 1.31 10.41 6.47
N ALA A 247 2.52 10.22 5.96
CA ALA A 247 3.77 10.61 6.62
C ALA A 247 4.68 11.33 5.62
N ARG A 248 5.60 12.14 6.13
CA ARG A 248 6.75 12.61 5.34
C ARG A 248 7.88 11.62 5.48
N ILE A 249 8.58 11.35 4.38
CA ILE A 249 9.77 10.51 4.41
C ILE A 249 10.98 11.34 4.05
N ARG A 250 11.96 11.36 4.96
CA ARG A 250 13.27 11.98 4.80
C ARG A 250 14.26 10.91 4.35
N LEU A 251 14.79 11.07 3.14
CA LEU A 251 15.88 10.23 2.67
C LEU A 251 17.18 10.71 3.28
N ARG A 252 17.81 9.87 4.09
CA ARG A 252 19.17 10.10 4.58
C ARG A 252 20.15 9.49 3.59
N ARG A 253 21.22 10.24 3.29
CA ARG A 253 22.40 9.65 2.62
C ARG A 253 23.06 8.70 3.61
N ARG A 254 23.43 7.51 3.14
CA ARG A 254 24.28 6.61 3.92
C ARG A 254 25.62 7.33 4.14
N ALA A 255 26.08 7.36 5.40
CA ALA A 255 27.45 7.75 5.71
C ALA A 255 28.42 6.68 5.22
#